data_AF-A0A2V8ZWJ7-F1
#
_entry.id   AF-A0A2V8ZWJ7-F1
#
_cell.length_a   1.000
_cell.length_b   1.000
_cell.length_c   1.000
_cell.angle_alpha   90.00
_cell.angle_beta   90.00
_cell.angle_gamma   90.00
#
_symmetry.space_group_name_H-M   'P 1'
#
loop_
_entity.id
_entity.type
_entity.pdbx_description
1 polymer ?
#
loop_
_entity_poly.entity_id
_entity_poly.type
_entity_poly.pdbx_seq_one_letter_code
_entity_poly.pdbx_strand_id
1 'polypeptide(L)'
;MKAIAQTRLVAMIRSDAQRFEALKREIVHLDYFCKGTVLKRMMKCGNKKCACHRDPAKRHGPYFECTYKVQNKTVNLKLYPEMTPLYRDAIRQYRKLRLLLGRMERLSRSALAHLAQQKLTGAD
;
A
#
# COMPACT_ATOMS: atom_id res chain seq x y z
N MET A 1 -13.43 -29.37 31.11
CA MET A 1 -13.81 -28.31 30.13
C MET A 1 -12.89 -27.09 30.19
N LYS A 2 -12.66 -26.44 31.37
CA LYS A 2 -11.78 -25.25 31.50
C LYS A 2 -10.33 -25.46 30.98
N ALA A 3 -9.70 -26.58 31.31
CA ALA A 3 -8.34 -26.90 30.85
C ALA A 3 -8.19 -26.96 29.33
N ILE A 4 -9.16 -27.55 28.61
CA ILE A 4 -9.16 -27.63 27.14
C ILE A 4 -9.28 -26.22 26.53
N ALA A 5 -10.15 -25.37 27.10
CA ALA A 5 -10.32 -23.99 26.65
C ALA A 5 -9.04 -23.16 26.86
N GLN A 6 -8.35 -23.35 27.99
CA GLN A 6 -7.10 -22.67 28.29
C GLN A 6 -5.96 -23.11 27.36
N THR A 7 -5.81 -24.41 27.11
CA THR A 7 -4.83 -24.94 26.13
C THR A 7 -5.08 -24.37 24.73
N ARG A 8 -6.35 -24.27 24.31
CA ARG A 8 -6.71 -23.67 23.02
C ARG A 8 -6.34 -22.18 22.96
N LEU A 9 -6.60 -21.41 24.02
CA LEU A 9 -6.27 -19.99 24.08
C LEU A 9 -4.75 -19.74 23.97
N VAL A 10 -3.95 -20.53 24.68
CA VAL A 10 -2.48 -20.46 24.59
C VAL A 10 -1.99 -20.78 23.17
N ALA A 11 -2.58 -21.78 22.52
CA ALA A 11 -2.25 -22.11 21.13
C ALA A 11 -2.61 -20.98 20.15
N MET A 12 -3.75 -20.31 20.35
CA MET A 12 -4.16 -19.17 19.54
C MET A 12 -3.19 -17.99 19.69
N ILE A 13 -2.80 -17.65 20.92
CA ILE A 13 -1.82 -16.57 21.18
C ILE A 13 -0.48 -16.87 20.49
N ARG A 14 0.00 -18.12 20.57
CA ARG A 14 1.24 -18.52 19.88
C ARG A 14 1.12 -18.38 18.37
N SER A 15 0.00 -18.81 17.79
CA SER A 15 -0.27 -18.70 16.36
C SER A 15 -0.33 -17.23 15.92
N ASP A 16 -0.98 -16.36 16.70
CA ASP A 16 -1.05 -14.93 16.41
C ASP A 16 0.34 -14.29 16.39
N ALA A 17 1.19 -14.61 17.38
CA ALA A 17 2.57 -14.13 17.42
C ALA A 17 3.38 -14.59 16.18
N GLN A 18 3.30 -15.88 15.82
CA GLN A 18 3.99 -16.41 14.64
C GLN A 18 3.53 -15.74 13.34
N ARG A 19 2.21 -15.55 13.18
CA ARG A 19 1.64 -14.87 12.01
C ARG A 19 2.05 -13.40 11.95
N PHE A 20 2.15 -12.74 13.11
CA PHE A 20 2.58 -11.35 13.18
C PHE A 20 4.06 -11.22 12.81
N GLU A 21 4.92 -12.12 13.28
CA GLU A 21 6.32 -12.19 12.86
C GLU A 21 6.47 -12.42 11.35
N ALA A 22 5.65 -13.30 10.75
CA ALA A 22 5.66 -13.51 9.31
C ALA A 22 5.32 -12.23 8.52
N LEU A 23 4.30 -11.48 8.96
CA LEU A 23 3.93 -10.20 8.34
C LEU A 23 5.02 -9.14 8.51
N LYS A 24 5.70 -9.10 9.66
CA LYS A 24 6.86 -8.21 9.86
C LYS A 24 7.99 -8.51 8.88
N ARG A 25 8.29 -9.80 8.65
CA ARG A 25 9.28 -10.20 7.64
C ARG A 25 8.89 -9.70 6.25
N GLU A 26 7.61 -9.80 5.85
CA GLU A 26 7.18 -9.27 4.56
C GLU A 26 7.41 -7.75 4.41
N ILE A 27 7.30 -6.98 5.50
CA ILE A 27 7.61 -5.53 5.49
C ILE A 27 9.11 -5.27 5.32
N VAL A 28 9.96 -6.05 6.00
CA VAL A 28 11.42 -5.88 5.91
C VAL A 28 11.95 -6.13 4.49
N HIS A 29 11.26 -6.92 3.68
CA HIS A 29 11.63 -7.22 2.29
C HIS A 29 11.02 -6.24 1.27
N LEU A 30 10.45 -5.10 1.70
CA LEU A 30 9.98 -4.08 0.77
C LEU A 30 11.15 -3.24 0.24
N ASP A 31 11.11 -2.94 -1.06
CA ASP A 31 11.99 -1.92 -1.65
C ASP A 31 11.46 -0.50 -1.40
N TYR A 32 12.16 0.50 -1.96
CA TYR A 32 11.68 1.88 -1.99
C TYR A 32 10.24 1.97 -2.47
N PHE A 33 9.42 2.72 -1.74
CA PHE A 33 8.02 2.88 -2.02
C PHE A 33 7.61 4.34 -2.01
N CYS A 34 6.65 4.70 -2.87
CA CYS A 34 6.03 6.01 -2.84
C CYS A 34 4.56 5.92 -3.23
N LYS A 35 3.75 6.83 -2.69
CA LYS A 35 2.36 6.98 -3.11
C LYS A 35 2.29 7.62 -4.49
N GLY A 36 1.30 7.21 -5.28
CA GLY A 36 0.92 7.92 -6.49
C GLY A 36 0.37 7.03 -7.58
N THR A 37 0.20 7.65 -8.74
CA THR A 37 -0.24 7.01 -9.98
C THR A 37 0.56 7.59 -11.14
N VAL A 38 1.18 6.72 -11.94
CA VAL A 38 1.80 7.12 -13.20
C VAL A 38 0.74 7.22 -14.28
N LEU A 39 0.59 8.41 -14.86
CA LEU A 39 -0.33 8.71 -15.95
C LEU A 39 0.46 8.92 -17.25
N LYS A 40 -0.13 8.50 -18.37
CA LYS A 40 0.33 8.77 -19.73
C LYS A 40 -0.67 9.73 -20.37
N ARG A 41 -0.20 10.87 -20.90
CA ARG A 41 -1.07 11.90 -21.50
C ARG A 41 -0.61 12.30 -22.88
N MET A 42 -1.59 12.46 -23.77
CA MET A 42 -1.42 13.15 -25.04
C MET A 42 -2.09 14.52 -24.93
N MET A 43 -1.35 15.59 -25.16
CA MET A 43 -1.74 16.96 -24.87
C MET A 43 -1.84 17.82 -26.14
N LYS A 44 -2.62 18.90 -26.06
CA LYS A 44 -2.63 19.97 -27.06
C LYS A 44 -1.45 20.91 -26.79
N CYS A 45 -0.83 21.44 -27.84
CA CYS A 45 0.22 22.46 -27.69
C CYS A 45 -0.38 23.88 -27.55
N GLY A 46 0.46 24.87 -27.27
CA GLY A 46 0.03 26.28 -27.14
C GLY A 46 -0.40 26.93 -28.46
N ASN A 47 -0.03 26.36 -29.61
CA ASN A 47 -0.42 26.91 -30.91
C ASN A 47 -1.86 26.51 -31.26
N LYS A 48 -2.79 27.49 -31.18
CA LYS A 48 -4.22 27.30 -31.48
C LYS A 48 -4.49 26.77 -32.89
N LYS A 49 -3.61 27.03 -33.87
CA LYS A 49 -3.78 26.55 -35.25
C LYS A 49 -3.33 25.10 -35.44
N CYS A 50 -2.57 24.52 -34.50
CA CYS A 50 -2.07 23.17 -34.61
C CYS A 50 -3.19 22.13 -34.74
N ALA A 51 -2.96 21.10 -35.55
CA ALA A 51 -3.92 20.02 -35.78
C ALA A 51 -4.29 19.27 -34.49
N CYS A 52 -3.42 19.24 -33.47
CA CYS A 52 -3.70 18.63 -32.16
C CYS A 52 -4.95 19.20 -31.47
N HIS A 53 -5.38 20.43 -31.82
CA HIS A 53 -6.57 21.05 -31.25
C HIS A 53 -7.88 20.49 -31.82
N ARG A 54 -7.84 19.98 -33.05
CA ARG A 54 -8.99 19.49 -33.83
C ARG A 54 -9.03 17.96 -33.94
N ASP A 55 -7.85 17.32 -33.98
CA ASP A 55 -7.71 15.88 -34.15
C ASP A 55 -7.01 15.26 -32.91
N PRO A 56 -7.72 14.43 -32.11
CA PRO A 56 -7.15 13.72 -30.98
C PRO A 56 -5.96 12.79 -31.32
N ALA A 57 -5.91 12.22 -32.52
CA ALA A 57 -4.80 11.36 -32.96
C ALA A 57 -3.50 12.15 -33.16
N LYS A 58 -3.60 13.46 -33.41
CA LYS A 58 -2.48 14.38 -33.60
C LYS A 58 -2.04 15.07 -32.32
N ARG A 59 -2.51 14.63 -31.14
CA ARG A 59 -2.06 15.18 -29.85
C ARG A 59 -0.60 14.84 -29.59
N HIS A 60 0.10 15.76 -28.92
CA HIS A 60 1.51 15.62 -28.61
C HIS A 60 1.74 14.76 -27.37
N GLY A 61 2.80 13.97 -27.37
CA GLY A 61 3.18 13.10 -26.28
C GLY A 61 3.73 11.77 -26.80
N PRO A 62 3.86 10.77 -25.91
CA PRO A 62 3.32 10.76 -24.56
C PRO A 62 4.13 11.58 -23.57
N TYR A 63 3.42 12.35 -22.75
CA TYR A 63 3.95 12.91 -21.51
C TYR A 63 3.60 11.99 -20.36
N PHE A 64 4.55 11.77 -19.45
CA PHE A 64 4.33 10.96 -18.26
C PHE A 64 4.36 11.84 -17.02
N GLU A 65 3.47 11.52 -16.08
CA GLU A 65 3.35 12.24 -14.81
C GLU A 65 3.10 11.24 -13.69
N CYS A 66 3.75 11.42 -12.54
CA CYS A 66 3.34 10.78 -11.29
C CYS A 66 2.51 11.77 -10.48
N THR A 67 1.27 11.39 -10.18
CA THR A 67 0.35 12.23 -9.40
C THR A 67 0.08 11.61 -8.03
N TYR A 68 0.14 12.41 -6.98
CA TYR A 68 -0.11 11.95 -5.62
C TYR A 68 -0.60 13.09 -4.71
N LYS A 69 -1.16 12.72 -3.54
CA LYS A 69 -1.69 13.69 -2.57
C LYS A 69 -0.71 13.92 -1.42
N VAL A 70 -0.44 15.17 -1.04
CA VAL A 70 0.25 15.56 0.20
C VAL A 70 -0.61 16.61 0.89
N GLN A 71 -1.00 16.38 2.14
CA GLN A 71 -1.83 17.32 2.92
C GLN A 71 -3.03 17.87 2.09
N ASN A 72 -3.84 16.96 1.53
CA ASN A 72 -4.98 17.24 0.64
C ASN A 72 -4.68 17.91 -0.72
N LYS A 73 -3.45 18.40 -0.94
CA LYS A 73 -3.01 18.99 -2.22
C LYS A 73 -2.55 17.91 -3.20
N THR A 74 -2.85 18.10 -4.48
CA THR A 74 -2.33 17.24 -5.56
C THR A 74 -0.98 17.74 -6.01
N VAL A 75 0.02 16.86 -5.95
CA VAL A 75 1.35 17.07 -6.54
C VAL A 75 1.41 16.32 -7.85
N ASN A 76 1.90 16.98 -8.90
CA ASN A 76 2.14 16.39 -10.21
C ASN A 76 3.64 16.50 -10.52
N LEU A 77 4.31 15.36 -10.56
CA LEU A 77 5.71 15.24 -10.96
C LEU A 77 5.79 14.80 -12.41
N LYS A 78 6.39 15.61 -13.28
CA LYS A 78 6.68 15.19 -14.66
C LYS A 78 7.76 14.12 -14.65
N LEU A 79 7.57 13.09 -15.45
CA LEU A 79 8.50 11.97 -15.59
C LEU A 79 9.00 11.88 -17.02
N TYR A 80 10.28 11.57 -17.16
CA TYR A 80 10.81 11.04 -18.39
C TYR A 80 10.30 9.59 -18.59
N PRO A 81 10.02 9.16 -19.85
CA PRO A 81 9.52 7.81 -20.14
C PRO A 81 10.34 6.70 -19.48
N GLU A 82 11.66 6.80 -19.51
CA GLU A 82 12.62 5.86 -18.94
C GLU A 82 12.51 5.72 -17.42
N MET A 83 12.01 6.74 -16.71
CA MET A 83 11.82 6.71 -15.26
C MET A 83 10.44 6.15 -14.85
N THR A 84 9.54 5.95 -15.80
CA THR A 84 8.19 5.46 -15.50
C THR A 84 8.15 4.07 -14.86
N PRO A 85 9.00 3.08 -15.23
CA PRO A 85 9.03 1.78 -14.56
C PRO A 85 9.43 1.92 -13.08
N LEU A 86 10.47 2.71 -12.80
CA LEU A 86 10.96 2.94 -11.42
C LEU A 86 9.83 3.44 -10.50
N TYR A 87 9.06 4.44 -10.94
CA TYR A 87 7.94 4.95 -10.15
C TYR A 87 6.77 3.97 -10.05
N ARG A 88 6.48 3.20 -11.11
CA ARG A 88 5.45 2.16 -11.06
C ARG A 88 5.80 1.09 -10.04
N ASP A 89 7.07 0.73 -9.94
CA ASP A 89 7.57 -0.29 -9.00
C ASP A 89 7.44 0.22 -7.57
N ALA A 90 7.90 1.44 -7.30
CA ALA A 90 7.75 2.08 -6.00
C ALA A 90 6.27 2.22 -5.57
N ILE A 91 5.37 2.52 -6.51
CA ILE A 91 3.92 2.58 -6.25
C ILE A 91 3.35 1.20 -5.92
N ARG A 92 3.82 0.13 -6.58
CA ARG A 92 3.42 -1.25 -6.23
C ARG A 92 3.88 -1.61 -4.82
N GLN A 93 5.12 -1.27 -4.45
CA GLN A 93 5.62 -1.49 -3.09
C GLN A 93 4.79 -0.73 -2.04
N TYR A 94 4.39 0.51 -2.35
CA TYR A 94 3.51 1.28 -1.45
C TYR A 94 2.14 0.63 -1.25
N ARG A 95 1.54 0.08 -2.33
CA ARG A 95 0.28 -0.65 -2.24
C ARG A 95 0.44 -1.92 -1.40
N LYS A 96 1.53 -2.67 -1.59
CA LYS A 96 1.86 -3.86 -0.79
C LYS A 96 2.00 -3.49 0.69
N LEU A 97 2.76 -2.44 1.01
CA LEU A 97 2.90 -1.93 2.37
C LEU A 97 1.54 -1.64 3.03
N ARG A 98 0.66 -0.89 2.34
CA ARG A 98 -0.67 -0.58 2.89
C ARG A 98 -1.51 -1.82 3.18
N LEU A 99 -1.46 -2.82 2.30
CA LEU A 99 -2.16 -4.08 2.51
C LEU A 99 -1.58 -4.86 3.70
N LEU A 100 -0.25 -4.89 3.84
CA LEU A 100 0.43 -5.53 4.98
C LEU A 100 0.07 -4.85 6.30
N LEU A 101 0.12 -3.53 6.37
CA LEU A 101 -0.27 -2.77 7.56
C LEU A 101 -1.72 -3.08 7.97
N GLY A 102 -2.66 -3.11 7.01
CA GLY A 102 -4.06 -3.47 7.31
C GLY A 102 -4.26 -4.95 7.71
N ARG A 103 -3.38 -5.86 7.28
CA ARG A 103 -3.38 -7.26 7.76
C ARG A 103 -2.84 -7.34 9.19
N MET A 104 -1.74 -6.64 9.46
CA MET A 104 -1.13 -6.57 10.78
C MET A 104 -2.10 -5.97 11.79
N GLU A 105 -2.76 -4.86 11.47
CA GLU A 105 -3.73 -4.24 12.37
C GLU A 105 -4.87 -5.19 12.73
N ARG A 106 -5.44 -5.89 11.74
CA ARG A 106 -6.51 -6.88 11.97
C ARG A 106 -6.03 -8.04 12.85
N LEU A 107 -4.84 -8.57 12.59
CA LEU A 107 -4.26 -9.63 13.40
C LEU A 107 -3.99 -9.15 14.84
N SER A 108 -3.45 -7.94 15.01
CA SER A 108 -3.22 -7.35 16.32
C SER A 108 -4.50 -7.22 17.13
N ARG A 109 -5.62 -6.84 16.50
CA ARG A 109 -6.93 -6.78 17.20
C ARG A 109 -7.34 -8.15 17.76
N SER A 110 -7.19 -9.23 16.97
CA SER A 110 -7.46 -10.59 17.44
C SER A 110 -6.48 -11.05 18.54
N ALA A 111 -5.18 -10.80 18.35
CA ALA A 111 -4.15 -11.15 19.31
C ALA A 111 -4.35 -10.47 20.67
N LEU A 112 -4.69 -9.18 20.66
CA LEU A 112 -4.99 -8.41 21.87
C LEU A 112 -6.23 -8.94 22.58
N ALA A 113 -7.26 -9.37 21.85
CA ALA A 113 -8.44 -9.99 22.45
C ALA A 113 -8.10 -11.30 23.16
N HIS A 114 -7.29 -12.17 22.55
CA HIS A 114 -6.83 -13.42 23.18
C HIS A 114 -5.95 -13.17 24.40
N LEU A 115 -5.02 -12.21 24.32
CA LEU A 115 -4.15 -11.82 25.44
C LEU A 115 -4.97 -11.24 26.60
N ALA A 116 -5.96 -10.39 26.30
CA ALA A 116 -6.88 -9.86 27.31
C ALA A 116 -7.67 -10.99 27.98
N GLN A 117 -8.21 -11.93 27.20
CA GLN A 117 -8.89 -13.11 27.73
C GLN A 117 -7.98 -13.93 28.65
N GLN A 118 -6.73 -14.16 28.25
CA GLN A 118 -5.77 -14.92 29.06
C GLN A 118 -5.54 -14.25 30.42
N LYS A 119 -5.34 -12.93 30.43
CA LYS A 119 -5.15 -12.16 31.67
C LYS A 119 -6.38 -12.25 32.59
N LEU A 120 -7.58 -12.15 32.02
CA LEU A 120 -8.82 -12.26 32.81
C LEU A 120 -9.02 -13.68 33.36
N THR A 121 -8.67 -14.72 32.61
CA THR A 121 -8.81 -16.12 33.07
C THR A 121 -7.74 -16.58 34.06
N GLY A 122 -6.64 -15.83 34.20
CA GLY A 122 -5.54 -16.12 35.12
C GLY A 122 -5.45 -15.17 36.30
N ALA A 123 -6.45 -14.31 36.51
CA ALA A 123 -6.57 -13.39 37.64
C ALA A 123 -7.42 -13.95 38.80
N ASP A 124 -7.85 -15.21 38.69
CA ASP A 124 -8.47 -16.03 39.74
C ASP A 124 -7.45 -17.03 40.29
#